data_AF-A0A9C7UYS4-F1
#
_entry.id   AF-A0A9C7UYS4-F1
#
_cell.length_a   1.000
_cell.length_b   1.000
_cell.length_c   1.000
_cell.angle_alpha   90.00
_cell.angle_beta   90.00
_cell.angle_gamma   90.00
#
_symmetry.space_group_name_H-M   'P 1'
#
loop_
_entity.id
_entity.type
_entity.pdbx_description
1 polymer ?
#
loop_
_entity_poly.entity_id
_entity_poly.type
_entity_poly.pdbx_seq_one_letter_code
_entity_poly.pdbx_strand_id
1 'polypeptide(L)' 'MAKDTEISENVERINTLIEQLESGDHSKSTGEELFQEGQGRLAKLRELVNDGDGEIIELD' A
#
# COMPACT_ATOMS: atom_id res chain seq x y z
N MET A 1 -14.18 7.87 -5.71
CA MET A 1 -14.94 7.03 -4.74
C MET A 1 -14.39 5.60 -4.67
N ALA A 2 -14.55 4.75 -5.69
CA ALA A 2 -14.04 3.37 -5.62
C ALA A 2 -12.51 3.27 -5.46
N LYS A 3 -11.78 4.13 -6.20
CA LYS A 3 -10.32 4.24 -6.12
C LYS A 3 -9.85 4.72 -4.74
N ASP A 4 -10.57 5.67 -4.13
CA ASP A 4 -10.26 6.19 -2.79
C ASP A 4 -10.46 5.12 -1.72
N THR A 5 -11.51 4.30 -1.86
CA THR A 5 -11.75 3.14 -0.98
C THR A 5 -10.61 2.13 -1.11
N GLU A 6 -10.21 1.77 -2.33
CA GLU A 6 -9.12 0.81 -2.56
C GLU A 6 -7.76 1.33 -2.06
N ILE A 7 -7.49 2.62 -2.22
CA ILE A 7 -6.31 3.29 -1.63
C ILE A 7 -6.35 3.16 -0.10
N SER A 8 -7.47 3.51 0.52
CA SER A 8 -7.62 3.44 1.98
C SER A 8 -7.42 2.03 2.53
N GLU A 9 -8.01 1.02 1.88
CA GLU A 9 -7.86 -0.38 2.28
C GLU A 9 -6.41 -0.86 2.18
N ASN A 10 -5.68 -0.46 1.13
CA ASN A 10 -4.26 -0.80 1.01
C ASN A 10 -3.41 -0.12 2.08
N VAL A 11 -3.68 1.16 2.38
CA VAL A 11 -2.98 1.90 3.44
C VAL A 11 -3.24 1.26 4.81
N GLU A 12 -4.49 0.97 5.15
CA GLU A 12 -4.87 0.35 6.42
C GLU A 12 -4.16 -1.01 6.59
N ARG A 13 -4.18 -1.84 5.55
CA ARG A 13 -3.53 -3.15 5.62
C ARG A 13 -2.00 -3.04 5.70
N ILE A 14 -1.38 -2.09 4.99
CA ILE A 14 0.07 -1.83 5.12
C ILE A 14 0.41 -1.46 6.56
N ASN A 15 -0.38 -0.60 7.21
CA ASN A 15 -0.16 -0.24 8.62
C ASN A 15 -0.25 -1.46 9.55
N THR A 16 -1.27 -2.31 9.36
CA THR A 16 -1.38 -3.56 10.13
C THR A 16 -0.16 -4.48 9.93
N LEU A 17 0.37 -4.57 8.70
CA LEU A 17 1.56 -5.37 8.43
C LEU A 17 2.80 -4.80 9.13
N ILE A 18 2.94 -3.47 9.17
CA ILE A 18 4.02 -2.78 9.90
C ILE A 18 3.91 -3.09 11.40
N GLU A 19 2.74 -2.93 12.00
CA GLU A 19 2.52 -3.23 13.43
C GLU A 19 2.86 -4.70 13.76
N GLN A 20 2.47 -5.63 12.88
CA GLN A 20 2.80 -7.05 13.03
C GLN A 20 4.31 -7.28 12.96
N LEU A 21 5.01 -6.67 12.01
CA LEU A 21 6.47 -6.75 11.88
C LEU A 21 7.19 -6.13 13.09
N GLU A 22 6.73 -4.98 13.57
CA GLU A 22 7.30 -4.27 14.72
C GLU A 22 7.11 -5.02 16.04
N SER A 23 6.03 -5.80 16.16
CA SER A 23 5.80 -6.62 17.36
C SER A 23 6.94 -7.61 17.63
N GLY A 24 7.62 -8.08 16.58
CA GLY A 24 8.62 -9.14 16.65
C GLY A 24 8.07 -10.49 17.14
N ASP A 25 6.76 -10.63 17.35
CA ASP A 25 6.10 -11.83 17.85
C ASP A 25 5.73 -12.79 16.71
N HIS A 26 6.73 -13.13 15.90
CA HIS A 26 6.56 -14.03 14.76
C HIS A 26 7.90 -14.64 14.37
N SER A 27 7.85 -15.78 13.67
CA SER A 27 9.05 -16.39 13.13
C SER A 27 9.62 -15.56 11.98
N LYS A 28 10.89 -15.79 11.65
CA LYS A 28 11.52 -15.18 10.48
C LYS A 28 10.73 -15.45 9.18
N SER A 29 10.23 -16.67 8.99
CA SER A 29 9.46 -17.01 7.78
C SER A 29 8.16 -16.23 7.70
N THR A 30 7.44 -16.09 8.82
CA THR A 30 6.24 -15.26 8.89
C THR A 30 6.57 -13.79 8.65
N GLY A 31 7.68 -13.28 9.21
CA GLY A 31 8.14 -11.92 8.94
C GLY A 31 8.46 -11.69 7.45
N GLU A 32 9.07 -12.67 6.78
CA GLU A 32 9.33 -12.61 5.33
C GLU A 32 8.03 -12.57 4.53
N GLU A 33 7.02 -13.38 4.89
CA GLU A 33 5.69 -13.35 4.25
C GLU A 33 4.99 -12.00 4.42
N LEU A 34 4.97 -11.46 5.64
CA LEU A 34 4.38 -10.15 5.94
C LEU A 34 5.07 -9.03 5.15
N PHE A 35 6.40 -9.09 5.06
CA PHE A 35 7.19 -8.14 4.27
C PHE A 35 6.87 -8.23 2.78
N GLN A 36 6.78 -9.43 2.21
CA GLN A 36 6.42 -9.61 0.79
C GLN A 36 4.99 -9.11 0.50
N GLU A 37 4.03 -9.38 1.39
CA GLU A 37 2.67 -8.85 1.27
C GLU A 37 2.69 -7.31 1.25
N GLY A 38 3.42 -6.70 2.19
CA GLY A 38 3.54 -5.25 2.29
C GLY A 38 4.12 -4.62 1.02
N GLN A 39 5.16 -5.25 0.44
CA GLN A 39 5.77 -4.78 -0.80
C GLN A 39 4.83 -4.87 -2.00
N GLY A 40 4.04 -5.95 -2.11
CA GLY A 40 3.03 -6.07 -3.17
C GLY A 40 1.94 -5.01 -3.06
N ARG A 41 1.49 -4.70 -1.84
CA ARG A 41 0.50 -3.64 -1.59
C ARG A 41 1.06 -2.26 -1.86
N LEU A 42 2.32 -1.99 -1.51
CA LEU A 42 2.98 -0.72 -1.82
C LEU A 42 3.13 -0.50 -3.34
N ALA A 43 3.44 -1.57 -4.10
CA ALA A 43 3.48 -1.48 -5.55
C ALA A 43 2.10 -1.12 -6.12
N LYS A 44 1.04 -1.80 -5.65
CA LYS A 44 -0.34 -1.51 -6.04
C LYS A 44 -0.77 -0.09 -5.65
N LEU A 45 -0.42 0.37 -4.45
CA LEU A 45 -0.72 1.71 -3.99
C LEU A 45 -0.05 2.77 -4.87
N ARG A 46 1.20 2.53 -5.30
CA ARG A 46 1.90 3.40 -6.25
C ARG A 46 1.19 3.45 -7.60
N GLU A 47 0.73 2.31 -8.12
CA GLU A 47 -0.05 2.26 -9.37
C GLU A 47 -1.38 3.03 -9.24
N LEU A 48 -2.06 2.89 -8.11
CA LEU A 48 -3.31 3.60 -7.86
C LEU A 48 -3.07 5.10 -7.71
N VAL A 49 -2.04 5.53 -6.97
CA VAL A 49 -1.80 6.97 -6.76
C VAL A 49 -1.20 7.64 -7.99
N ASN A 50 -0.45 6.90 -8.80
CA ASN A 50 0.21 7.41 -9.99
C ASN A 50 -0.73 7.38 -11.20
N ASP A 51 -1.67 8.33 -11.28
CA ASP A 51 -2.58 8.54 -12.43
C ASP A 51 -1.88 9.15 -13.68
N GLY A 52 -0.55 9.09 -13.75
CA GLY A 52 0.26 9.83 -14.70
C GLY A 52 0.62 11.22 -14.18
N ASP A 53 1.73 11.78 -14.66
CA ASP A 53 2.10 13.18 -14.42
C ASP A 53 0.87 14.04 -14.76
N GLY A 54 0.21 14.57 -13.73
CA GLY A 54 -1.12 15.17 -13.86
C GLY A 54 -1.22 16.06 -15.09
N GLU A 55 -2.14 15.73 -15.98
CA GLU A 55 -2.37 16.50 -17.20
C GLU A 55 -2.82 17.91 -16.79
N ILE A 56 -1.96 18.90 -17.02
CA ILE A 56 -2.33 20.31 -16.83
C ILE A 56 -3.28 20.67 -17.96
N ILE A 57 -4.57 20.71 -17.66
CA ILE A 57 -5.61 21.21 -18.54
C ILE A 57 -5.75 22.72 -18.37
N GLU A 58 -5.45 23.49 -19.42
CA GLU A 58 -5.88 24.89 -19.53
C GLU A 58 -7.41 24.93 -19.68
N LEU A 59 -8.07 25.72 -18.85
CA LEU A 59 -9.51 25.98 -18.97
C LEU A 59 -9.68 27.27 -19.80
N ASP A 60 -10.28 27.13 -20.99
CA ASP A 60 -10.69 28.24 -21.86
C ASP A 60 -11.76 29.13 -21.21
#